data_AF-A0A0C3RAJ1-F1
#
_entry.id   AF-A0A0C3RAJ1-F1
#
_cell.length_a   1.000
_cell.length_b   1.000
_cell.length_c   1.000
_cell.angle_alpha   90.00
_cell.angle_beta   90.00
_cell.angle_gamma   90.00
#
_symmetry.space_group_name_H-M   'P 1'
#
loop_
_entity.id
_entity.type
_entity.pdbx_description
1 polymer ?
#
loop_
_entity_poly.entity_id
_entity_poly.type
_entity_poly.pdbx_seq_one_letter_code
_entity_poly.pdbx_strand_id
1 'polypeptide(L)'
;GKANFQEFHTVYIDPKSWEHWKKTGKFRDGAILIKEMTSVGSKAAASGKGYFMGDFIGLEATIKSKREFPNEPGNWGYFSFTNEDHKSIKKTANLEPTANCNGCHEASAQDDFVFTQYYPVLRVGKSNPEKRA
;
A
#
# COMPACT_ATOMS: atom_id res chain seq x y z
N GLY A 1 15.70 -12.61 0.02
CA GLY A 1 16.38 -12.16 1.26
C GLY A 1 15.49 -12.47 2.46
N LYS A 2 15.91 -12.21 3.72
CA LYS A 2 15.01 -12.26 4.89
C LYS A 2 14.33 -10.91 5.08
N ALA A 3 13.46 -10.53 4.15
CA ALA A 3 12.66 -9.31 4.27
C ALA A 3 11.44 -9.57 5.16
N ASN A 4 11.01 -8.56 5.93
CA ASN A 4 9.79 -8.62 6.73
C ASN A 4 8.53 -8.75 5.85
N PHE A 5 8.61 -8.28 4.61
CA PHE A 5 7.60 -8.47 3.57
C PHE A 5 8.29 -9.00 2.30
N GLN A 6 8.16 -10.29 2.03
CA GLN A 6 8.78 -10.96 0.88
C GLN A 6 7.92 -10.77 -0.38
N GLU A 7 8.45 -10.57 -1.58
CA GLU A 7 9.63 -9.77 -1.92
C GLU A 7 9.20 -8.56 -2.77
N PHE A 8 8.48 -8.78 -3.87
CA PHE A 8 7.92 -7.71 -4.69
C PHE A 8 6.62 -7.18 -4.09
N HIS A 9 6.46 -5.86 -4.06
CA HIS A 9 5.21 -5.22 -3.63
C HIS A 9 4.60 -4.43 -4.78
N THR A 10 3.43 -4.84 -5.24
CA THR A 10 2.63 -4.07 -6.20
C THR A 10 1.50 -3.39 -5.42
N VAL A 11 1.39 -2.06 -5.56
CA VAL A 11 0.44 -1.27 -4.78
C VAL A 11 -0.58 -0.61 -5.69
N TYR A 12 -1.86 -0.78 -5.32
CA TYR A 12 -3.01 -0.26 -6.03
C TYR A 12 -3.81 0.68 -5.13
N ILE A 13 -4.51 1.63 -5.73
CA ILE A 13 -5.45 2.54 -5.05
C ILE A 13 -6.80 2.47 -5.76
N ASP A 14 -7.91 2.55 -5.02
CA ASP A 14 -9.24 2.52 -5.63
C ASP A 14 -9.44 3.71 -6.61
N PRO A 15 -10.14 3.50 -7.75
CA PRO A 15 -10.26 4.54 -8.78
C PRO A 15 -10.88 5.86 -8.28
N LYS A 16 -11.84 5.80 -7.35
CA LYS A 16 -12.48 7.02 -6.82
C LYS A 16 -11.48 7.86 -6.01
N SER A 17 -10.62 7.20 -5.23
CA SER A 17 -9.56 7.87 -4.48
C SER A 17 -8.45 8.39 -5.37
N TRP A 18 -8.11 7.70 -6.46
CA TRP A 18 -7.20 8.22 -7.47
C TRP A 18 -7.72 9.51 -8.12
N GLU A 19 -9.00 9.53 -8.53
CA GLU A 19 -9.60 10.75 -9.09
C GLU A 19 -9.61 11.91 -8.09
N HIS A 20 -9.91 11.61 -6.82
CA HIS A 20 -9.84 12.62 -5.77
C HIS A 20 -8.40 13.12 -5.55
N TRP A 21 -7.41 12.22 -5.52
CA TRP A 21 -5.99 12.56 -5.38
C TRP A 21 -5.50 13.48 -6.50
N LYS A 22 -5.89 13.21 -7.76
CA LYS A 22 -5.57 14.12 -8.88
C LYS A 22 -6.17 15.51 -8.71
N LYS A 23 -7.34 15.60 -8.07
CA LYS A 23 -8.08 16.85 -7.85
C LYS A 23 -7.60 17.63 -6.63
N THR A 24 -7.19 16.98 -5.56
CA THR A 24 -6.94 17.62 -4.26
C THR A 24 -5.54 17.37 -3.69
N GLY A 25 -4.86 16.33 -4.17
CA GLY A 25 -3.60 15.85 -3.60
C GLY A 25 -3.74 15.30 -2.18
N LYS A 26 -4.93 14.80 -1.82
CA LYS A 26 -5.23 14.22 -0.50
C LYS A 26 -5.87 12.85 -0.66
N PHE A 27 -5.69 11.96 0.33
CA PHE A 27 -6.47 10.73 0.42
C PHE A 27 -7.82 11.04 1.06
N ARG A 28 -8.90 10.72 0.33
CA ARG A 28 -10.27 10.94 0.80
C ARG A 28 -10.62 9.96 1.93
N ASP A 29 -11.64 10.32 2.71
CA ASP A 29 -12.33 9.34 3.55
C ASP A 29 -12.92 8.21 2.67
N GLY A 30 -12.76 6.97 3.11
CA GLY A 30 -13.06 5.76 2.35
C GLY A 30 -12.04 5.39 1.27
N ALA A 31 -10.81 5.93 1.33
CA ALA A 31 -9.74 5.51 0.44
C ALA A 31 -9.25 4.10 0.78
N ILE A 32 -9.03 3.28 -0.24
CA ILE A 32 -8.53 1.91 -0.10
C ILE A 32 -7.26 1.77 -0.92
N LEU A 33 -6.20 1.31 -0.26
CA LEU A 33 -4.97 0.86 -0.90
C LEU A 33 -4.80 -0.64 -0.69
N ILE A 34 -4.37 -1.33 -1.73
CA ILE A 34 -4.07 -2.76 -1.70
C ILE A 34 -2.59 -2.94 -2.01
N LYS A 35 -1.88 -3.68 -1.17
CA LYS A 35 -0.51 -4.13 -1.42
C LYS A 35 -0.52 -5.62 -1.66
N GLU A 36 -0.16 -6.01 -2.87
CA GLU A 36 0.03 -7.38 -3.30
C GLU A 36 1.51 -7.76 -3.18
N MET A 37 1.77 -8.94 -2.62
CA MET A 37 3.12 -9.48 -2.49
C MET A 37 3.33 -10.64 -3.45
N THR A 38 4.41 -10.59 -4.23
CA THR A 38 4.84 -11.69 -5.12
C THR A 38 6.27 -12.11 -4.80
N SER A 39 6.58 -13.40 -4.99
CA SER A 39 7.93 -13.93 -4.79
C SER A 39 8.86 -13.49 -5.93
N VAL A 40 10.18 -13.66 -5.76
CA VAL A 40 11.12 -13.61 -6.89
C VAL A 40 11.14 -14.97 -7.56
N GLY A 41 10.58 -15.07 -8.76
CA GLY A 41 10.58 -16.30 -9.57
C GLY A 41 11.90 -16.52 -10.31
N SER A 42 12.59 -15.45 -10.73
CA SER A 42 13.89 -15.55 -11.40
C SER A 42 14.76 -14.32 -11.14
N LYS A 43 16.09 -14.49 -11.33
CA LYS A 43 17.08 -13.41 -11.33
C LYS A 43 17.69 -13.11 -12.71
N ALA A 44 17.20 -13.80 -13.74
CA ALA A 44 17.60 -13.60 -15.13
C ALA A 44 16.42 -13.86 -16.07
N ALA A 45 16.28 -13.03 -17.09
CA ALA A 45 15.34 -13.22 -18.18
C ALA A 45 16.02 -12.80 -19.50
N ALA A 46 15.30 -12.89 -20.61
CA ALA A 46 15.79 -12.44 -21.92
C ALA A 46 16.21 -10.95 -21.93
N SER A 47 15.63 -10.12 -21.05
CA SER A 47 15.99 -8.71 -20.87
C SER A 47 17.25 -8.47 -20.03
N GLY A 48 17.88 -9.52 -19.49
CA GLY A 48 19.10 -9.46 -18.70
C GLY A 48 18.93 -9.91 -17.25
N LYS A 49 19.88 -9.50 -16.40
CA LYS A 49 19.90 -9.82 -14.97
C LYS A 49 19.08 -8.80 -14.19
N GLY A 50 18.30 -9.29 -13.23
CA GLY A 50 17.40 -8.46 -12.44
C GLY A 50 16.64 -9.31 -11.44
N TYR A 51 15.42 -8.88 -11.09
CA TYR A 51 14.47 -9.67 -10.32
C TYR A 51 13.17 -9.71 -11.11
N PHE A 52 12.55 -10.88 -11.19
CA PHE A 52 11.32 -11.09 -11.95
C PHE A 52 10.29 -11.74 -11.03
N MET A 53 9.06 -11.23 -11.07
CA MET A 53 7.95 -11.71 -10.24
C MET A 53 7.69 -13.19 -10.50
N GLY A 54 7.45 -13.93 -9.42
CA GLY A 54 6.99 -15.31 -9.42
C GLY A 54 5.54 -15.38 -8.94
N ASP A 55 5.28 -16.29 -8.01
CA ASP A 55 3.94 -16.55 -7.50
C ASP A 55 3.43 -15.46 -6.56
N PHE A 56 2.12 -15.30 -6.53
CA PHE A 56 1.41 -14.52 -5.52
C PHE A 56 1.54 -15.17 -4.14
N ILE A 57 1.93 -14.38 -3.14
CA ILE A 57 2.24 -14.88 -1.79
C ILE A 57 1.59 -14.08 -0.65
N GLY A 58 0.87 -12.99 -0.96
CA GLY A 58 0.12 -12.30 0.07
C GLY A 58 -0.57 -11.02 -0.36
N LEU A 59 -1.40 -10.51 0.54
CA LEU A 59 -2.27 -9.36 0.32
C LEU A 59 -2.50 -8.60 1.62
N GLU A 60 -2.25 -7.31 1.55
CA GLU A 60 -2.50 -6.36 2.64
C GLU A 60 -3.44 -5.27 2.14
N ALA A 61 -4.33 -4.81 3.00
CA ALA A 61 -5.20 -3.66 2.73
C ALA A 61 -5.00 -2.56 3.75
N THR A 62 -5.11 -1.32 3.29
CA THR A 62 -5.06 -0.12 4.12
C THR A 62 -6.23 0.78 3.75
N ILE A 63 -7.07 1.11 4.73
CA ILE A 63 -8.35 1.79 4.51
C ILE A 63 -8.42 3.03 5.40
N LYS A 64 -8.70 4.19 4.80
CA LYS A 64 -8.99 5.42 5.54
C LYS A 64 -10.47 5.51 5.84
N SER A 65 -10.87 5.62 7.09
CA SER A 65 -12.27 5.81 7.47
C SER A 65 -12.42 6.44 8.84
N LYS A 66 -12.95 7.65 8.91
CA LYS A 66 -13.30 8.31 10.19
C LYS A 66 -14.39 7.56 10.94
N ARG A 67 -15.31 6.91 10.22
CA ARG A 67 -16.44 6.18 10.82
C ARG A 67 -15.98 4.88 11.45
N GLU A 68 -15.17 4.10 10.73
CA GLU A 68 -14.74 2.77 11.18
C GLU A 68 -13.52 2.83 12.09
N PHE A 69 -12.62 3.80 11.88
CA PHE A 69 -11.34 3.93 12.60
C PHE A 69 -11.19 5.33 13.26
N PRO A 70 -12.16 5.78 14.07
CA PRO A 70 -12.10 7.12 14.68
C PRO A 70 -10.90 7.30 15.61
N ASN A 71 -10.41 6.20 16.20
CA ASN A 71 -9.33 6.20 17.19
C ASN A 71 -7.96 5.80 16.61
N GLU A 72 -7.89 5.37 15.34
CA GLU A 72 -6.61 5.05 14.71
C GLU A 72 -5.91 6.33 14.24
N PRO A 73 -4.56 6.41 14.33
CA PRO A 73 -3.79 7.52 13.77
C PRO A 73 -4.13 7.77 12.29
N GLY A 74 -4.50 9.01 11.97
CA GLY A 74 -4.92 9.42 10.63
C GLY A 74 -6.21 8.77 10.13
N ASN A 75 -6.94 8.06 11.00
CA ASN A 75 -8.10 7.24 10.68
C ASN A 75 -7.80 6.11 9.68
N TRP A 76 -6.58 5.58 9.73
CA TRP A 76 -6.12 4.48 8.86
C TRP A 76 -6.19 3.15 9.60
N GLY A 77 -6.98 2.23 9.06
CA GLY A 77 -6.99 0.83 9.44
C GLY A 77 -6.13 -0.02 8.50
N TYR A 78 -5.38 -0.96 9.08
CA TYR A 78 -4.51 -1.91 8.36
C TYR A 78 -5.04 -3.33 8.55
N PHE A 79 -4.94 -4.13 7.49
CA PHE A 79 -5.54 -5.47 7.45
C PHE A 79 -4.60 -6.42 6.73
N SER A 80 -4.29 -7.54 7.39
CA SER A 80 -3.52 -8.62 6.78
C SER A 80 -4.36 -9.84 6.44
N PHE A 81 -4.45 -10.12 5.14
CA PHE A 81 -5.00 -11.37 4.64
C PHE A 81 -3.93 -12.44 4.56
N THR A 82 -2.65 -12.09 4.58
CA THR A 82 -1.55 -13.05 4.45
C THR A 82 -1.46 -13.94 5.69
N ASN A 83 -1.27 -15.25 5.49
CA ASN A 83 -0.92 -16.16 6.57
C ASN A 83 0.60 -16.11 6.84
N GLU A 84 1.02 -16.49 8.04
CA GLU A 84 2.43 -16.47 8.46
C GLU A 84 3.34 -17.32 7.55
N ASP A 85 2.78 -18.28 6.82
CA ASP A 85 3.51 -19.12 5.87
C ASP A 85 3.88 -18.40 4.56
N HIS A 86 3.31 -17.22 4.30
CA HIS A 86 3.42 -16.48 3.04
C HIS A 86 3.16 -17.35 1.80
N LYS A 87 2.22 -18.29 1.91
CA LYS A 87 1.80 -19.18 0.81
C LYS A 87 0.30 -19.18 0.58
N SER A 88 -0.46 -18.68 1.55
CA SER A 88 -1.90 -18.64 1.50
C SER A 88 -2.44 -17.34 2.08
N ILE A 89 -3.66 -16.99 1.68
CA ILE A 89 -4.39 -15.85 2.22
C ILE A 89 -5.70 -16.29 2.89
N LYS A 90 -6.12 -15.54 3.89
CA LYS A 90 -7.38 -15.64 4.61
C LYS A 90 -8.49 -15.02 3.76
N LYS A 91 -9.73 -15.49 3.95
CA LYS A 91 -10.91 -14.89 3.30
C LYS A 91 -11.30 -13.54 3.89
N THR A 92 -10.98 -13.33 5.16
CA THR A 92 -11.26 -12.11 5.91
C THR A 92 -10.03 -11.74 6.74
N ALA A 93 -9.94 -10.47 7.10
CA ALA A 93 -8.90 -9.92 7.95
C ALA A 93 -9.54 -9.05 9.04
N ASN A 94 -8.92 -9.03 10.21
CA ASN A 94 -9.27 -8.10 11.28
C ASN A 94 -8.39 -6.86 11.19
N LEU A 95 -8.81 -5.79 11.85
CA LEU A 95 -7.98 -4.61 12.03
C LEU A 95 -6.73 -5.01 12.83
N GLU A 96 -5.56 -4.70 12.28
CA GLU A 96 -4.29 -4.90 12.96
C GLU A 96 -4.14 -3.91 14.13
N PRO A 97 -3.55 -4.33 15.26
CA PRO A 97 -3.19 -3.41 16.33
C PRO A 97 -2.39 -2.21 15.82
N THR A 98 -2.71 -1.01 16.31
CA THR A 98 -2.03 0.25 15.92
C THR A 98 -0.50 0.15 15.97
N ALA A 99 0.03 -0.56 16.99
CA ALA A 99 1.47 -0.73 17.19
C ALA A 99 2.15 -1.57 16.08
N ASN A 100 1.40 -2.42 15.37
CA ASN A 100 1.95 -3.29 14.34
C ASN A 100 2.21 -2.54 13.03
N CYS A 101 1.40 -1.54 12.70
CA CYS A 101 1.42 -0.91 11.38
C CYS A 101 1.52 0.62 11.45
N ASN A 102 0.62 1.28 12.19
CA ASN A 102 0.50 2.73 12.16
C ASN A 102 1.77 3.44 12.62
N GLY A 103 2.46 2.96 13.66
CA GLY A 103 3.67 3.63 14.16
C GLY A 103 4.79 3.74 13.11
N CYS A 104 5.02 2.69 12.33
CA CYS A 104 6.00 2.71 11.24
C CYS A 104 5.56 3.64 10.10
N HIS A 105 4.28 3.56 9.72
CA HIS A 105 3.70 4.40 8.68
C HIS A 105 3.72 5.88 9.06
N GLU A 106 3.42 6.22 10.31
CA GLU A 106 3.46 7.59 10.82
C GLU A 106 4.88 8.17 10.76
N ALA A 107 5.85 7.39 11.22
CA ALA A 107 7.23 7.86 11.34
C ALA A 107 7.94 8.04 10.00
N SER A 108 7.54 7.28 8.96
CA SER A 108 8.35 7.13 7.74
C SER A 108 7.61 7.43 6.43
N ALA A 109 6.28 7.48 6.41
CA ALA A 109 5.53 7.86 5.22
C ALA A 109 5.65 9.36 4.94
N GLN A 110 5.79 9.74 3.67
CA GLN A 110 5.90 11.17 3.31
C GLN A 110 4.56 11.90 3.19
N ASP A 111 3.43 11.19 3.11
CA ASP A 111 2.12 11.86 3.01
C ASP A 111 1.03 10.99 3.65
N ASP A 112 0.45 11.46 4.75
CA ASP A 112 -0.78 10.91 5.33
C ASP A 112 -0.74 9.39 5.50
N PHE A 113 0.31 8.88 6.17
CA PHE A 113 0.54 7.46 6.43
C PHE A 113 0.76 6.58 5.18
N VAL A 114 0.90 7.18 3.99
CA VAL A 114 1.18 6.49 2.73
C VAL A 114 2.60 6.81 2.26
N PHE A 115 3.39 5.78 1.95
CA PHE A 115 4.79 5.89 1.49
C PHE A 115 4.91 6.44 0.05
N THR A 116 4.38 7.64 -0.21
CA THR A 116 4.32 8.27 -1.53
C THR A 116 5.69 8.50 -2.16
N GLN A 117 6.79 8.49 -1.38
CA GLN A 117 8.16 8.47 -1.89
C GLN A 117 8.49 7.26 -2.76
N TYR A 118 7.74 6.15 -2.64
CA TYR A 118 7.89 4.96 -3.47
C TYR A 118 6.83 4.83 -4.56
N TYR A 119 5.86 5.75 -4.61
CA TYR A 119 4.75 5.72 -5.58
C TYR A 119 4.87 6.86 -6.61
N PRO A 120 5.69 6.71 -7.66
CA PRO A 120 5.91 7.78 -8.64
C PRO A 120 4.61 8.21 -9.35
N VAL A 121 3.68 7.27 -9.58
CA VAL A 121 2.37 7.57 -10.16
C VAL A 121 1.58 8.55 -9.29
N LEU A 122 1.56 8.35 -7.97
CA LEU A 122 0.92 9.29 -7.04
C LEU A 122 1.64 10.64 -7.01
N ARG A 123 2.99 10.66 -7.00
CA ARG A 123 3.74 11.92 -7.01
C ARG A 123 3.47 12.76 -8.26
N VAL A 124 3.49 12.13 -9.43
CA VAL A 124 3.24 12.82 -10.70
C VAL A 124 1.79 13.26 -10.84
N GLY A 125 0.85 12.42 -10.39
CA GLY A 125 -0.58 12.70 -10.47
C GLY A 125 -1.13 13.59 -9.38
N LYS A 126 -0.35 13.92 -8.33
CA LYS A 126 -0.81 14.79 -7.25
C LYS A 126 -1.22 16.14 -7.82
N SER A 127 -2.36 16.66 -7.37
CA SER A 127 -2.79 18.03 -7.69
C SER A 127 -1.64 19.01 -7.44
N ASN A 128 -1.09 19.59 -8.51
CA ASN A 128 -0.15 20.70 -8.41
C ASN A 128 -0.89 21.99 -8.82
N PRO A 129 -1.08 22.95 -7.89
CA PRO A 129 -1.66 24.26 -8.20
C PRO A 129 -0.95 24.97 -9.37
N GLU A 130 0.38 24.81 -9.48
CA GLU A 130 1.19 25.44 -10.53
C GLU A 130 0.95 24.84 -11.92
N LYS A 131 0.44 23.61 -12.01
CA LYS A 131 0.08 22.96 -13.29
C LYS A 131 -1.35 23.24 -13.74
N ARG A 132 -2.11 24.05 -12.99
CA ARG A 132 -3.50 24.42 -13.28
C ARG A 132 -3.68 25.86 -13.75
N ALA A 133 -2.59 26.63 -13.82
CA ALA A 133 -2.53 27.97 -14.39
C ALA A 133 -2.28 27.91 -15.90
#